data_AF-A0A0R1QWS4-F1
#
_entry.id   AF-A0A0R1QWS4-F1
#
_cell.length_a   1.000
_cell.length_b   1.000
_cell.length_c   1.000
_cell.angle_alpha   90.00
_cell.angle_beta   90.00
_cell.angle_gamma   90.00
#
_symmetry.space_group_name_H-M   'P 1'
#
loop_
_entity.id
_entity.type
_entity.pdbx_description
1 polymer ?
#
loop_
_entity_poly.entity_id
_entity_poly.type
_entity_poly.pdbx_seq_one_letter_code
_entity_poly.pdbx_strand_id
1 'polypeptide(L)'
;MSLSFWFRDFVFMRTTFFIMKHKLIKNRIRVSQVAYLINFLVMGFWHGVTWYYIVYGLFHAGAIIINDIWLQFKKKHRKSIPHNRFTQALAIFITFNVVCFSFLIFSGLLNQLFFQ
;
A
#
# COMPACT_ATOMS: atom_id res chain seq x y z
N MET A 1 5.80 10.97 -10.39
CA MET A 1 6.99 10.21 -10.83
C MET A 1 8.26 10.59 -10.08
N SER A 2 8.43 11.79 -9.50
CA SER A 2 9.61 12.12 -8.66
C SER A 2 9.46 11.62 -7.21
N LEU A 3 8.37 11.97 -6.53
CA LEU A 3 8.16 11.65 -5.11
C LEU A 3 8.05 10.15 -4.83
N SER A 4 7.23 9.43 -5.61
CA SER A 4 7.04 7.99 -5.41
C SER A 4 8.33 7.19 -5.61
N PHE A 5 9.18 7.60 -6.56
CA PHE A 5 10.49 6.97 -6.79
C PHE A 5 11.45 7.30 -5.65
N TRP A 6 11.45 8.54 -5.17
CA TRP A 6 12.26 8.93 -4.01
C TRP A 6 11.91 8.09 -2.77
N PHE A 7 10.62 7.94 -2.45
CA PHE A 7 10.19 7.08 -1.34
C PHE A 7 10.61 5.62 -1.54
N ARG A 8 10.43 5.08 -2.74
CA ARG A 8 10.84 3.71 -3.05
C ARG A 8 12.34 3.50 -2.83
N ASP A 9 13.17 4.38 -3.36
CA ASP A 9 14.61 4.16 -3.41
C ASP A 9 15.28 4.53 -2.08
N PHE A 10 14.80 5.57 -1.39
CA PHE A 10 15.41 6.05 -0.15
C PHE A 10 14.76 5.52 1.13
N VAL A 11 13.46 5.19 1.13
CA VAL A 11 12.75 4.68 2.31
C VAL A 11 12.54 3.18 2.18
N PHE A 12 11.81 2.72 1.17
CA PHE A 12 11.46 1.30 1.04
C PHE A 12 12.69 0.40 0.87
N MET A 13 13.58 0.70 -0.08
CA MET A 13 14.78 -0.13 -0.34
C MET A 13 15.75 -0.11 0.84
N ARG A 14 15.98 1.04 1.47
CA ARG A 14 16.83 1.13 2.66
C ARG A 14 16.27 0.35 3.84
N THR A 15 14.97 0.46 4.09
CA THR A 15 14.29 -0.28 5.16
C THR A 15 14.38 -1.79 4.93
N THR A 16 14.13 -2.23 3.68
CA THR A 16 14.25 -3.64 3.29
C THR A 16 15.67 -4.15 3.50
N PHE A 17 16.68 -3.39 3.05
CA PHE A 17 18.09 -3.75 3.22
C PHE A 17 18.49 -3.85 4.69
N PHE A 18 18.03 -2.91 5.53
CA PHE A 18 18.28 -2.91 6.96
C PHE A 18 17.70 -4.18 7.64
N ILE A 19 16.44 -4.49 7.35
CA ILE A 19 15.77 -5.69 7.90
C ILE A 19 16.48 -6.97 7.45
N MET A 20 16.91 -7.04 6.18
CA MET A 20 17.64 -8.19 5.66
C MET A 20 19.05 -8.31 6.26
N LYS A 21 19.77 -7.19 6.42
CA LYS A 21 21.12 -7.14 7.01
C LYS A 21 21.12 -7.62 8.46
N HIS A 22 20.14 -7.16 9.25
CA HIS A 22 19.99 -7.55 10.65
C HIS A 22 19.23 -8.87 10.84
N LYS A 23 18.80 -9.53 9.75
CA LYS A 23 18.03 -10.80 9.77
C LYS A 23 16.82 -10.76 10.73
N LEU A 24 16.18 -9.60 10.89
CA LEU A 24 15.10 -9.41 11.85
C LEU A 24 13.87 -10.28 11.52
N ILE A 25 13.68 -10.61 10.24
CA ILE A 25 12.57 -11.42 9.77
C ILE A 25 13.09 -12.49 8.79
N LYS A 26 12.79 -13.76 9.09
CA LYS A 26 13.21 -14.92 8.28
C LYS A 26 12.40 -15.06 6.98
N ASN A 27 11.16 -14.59 6.96
CA ASN A 27 10.28 -14.69 5.79
C ASN A 27 10.37 -13.44 4.90
N ARG A 28 10.86 -13.60 3.67
CA ARG A 28 11.03 -12.52 2.68
C ARG A 28 9.72 -11.77 2.38
N ILE A 29 8.58 -12.44 2.42
CA ILE A 29 7.27 -11.81 2.17
C ILE A 29 6.93 -10.81 3.28
N ARG A 30 7.14 -11.20 4.53
CA ARG A 30 6.89 -10.33 5.69
C ARG A 30 7.82 -9.13 5.71
N VAL A 31 9.07 -9.30 5.25
CA VAL A 31 10.01 -8.17 5.07
C VAL A 31 9.41 -7.12 4.13
N SER A 32 8.93 -7.53 2.95
CA SER A 32 8.32 -6.61 1.99
C SER A 32 7.07 -5.93 2.54
N GLN A 33 6.21 -6.67 3.25
CA GLN A 33 5.00 -6.11 3.87
C GLN A 33 5.32 -5.04 4.92
N VAL A 34 6.30 -5.30 5.78
CA VAL A 34 6.77 -4.32 6.78
C VAL A 34 7.40 -3.10 6.10
N ALA A 35 8.19 -3.31 5.05
CA ALA A 35 8.78 -2.22 4.29
C ALA A 35 7.71 -1.36 3.58
N TYR A 36 6.64 -1.97 3.05
CA TYR A 36 5.50 -1.22 2.49
C TYR A 36 4.80 -0.40 3.58
N LEU A 37 4.51 -1.00 4.74
CA LEU A 37 3.87 -0.31 5.86
C LEU A 37 4.67 0.93 6.28
N ILE A 38 5.98 0.77 6.48
CA ILE A 38 6.86 1.88 6.87
C ILE A 38 6.89 2.95 5.77
N ASN A 39 7.03 2.56 4.51
CA ASN A 39 7.09 3.50 3.39
C ASN A 39 5.82 4.36 3.28
N PHE A 40 4.64 3.75 3.38
CA PHE A 40 3.37 4.48 3.31
C PHE A 40 3.06 5.28 4.57
N LEU A 41 3.52 4.83 5.75
CA LEU A 41 3.42 5.62 6.97
C LEU A 41 4.27 6.89 6.89
N VAL A 42 5.54 6.78 6.47
CA VAL A 42 6.41 7.95 6.31
C VAL A 42 5.83 8.90 5.25
N MET A 43 5.24 8.35 4.18
CA MET A 43 4.52 9.17 3.20
C MET A 43 3.29 9.88 3.80
N GLY A 44 2.53 9.23 4.68
CA GLY A 44 1.43 9.86 5.42
C GLY A 44 1.91 11.01 6.30
N PHE A 45 2.92 10.76 7.15
CA PHE A 45 3.53 11.79 7.99
C PHE A 45 4.13 12.95 7.18
N TRP A 46 4.67 12.67 5.99
CA TRP A 46 5.22 13.70 5.10
C TRP A 46 4.14 14.68 4.57
N HIS A 47 2.90 14.24 4.42
CA HIS A 47 1.80 15.14 4.04
C HIS A 47 1.27 15.98 5.20
N GLY A 48 1.38 15.49 6.44
CA GLY A 48 1.08 16.25 7.65
C GLY A 48 0.80 15.36 8.85
N VAL A 49 0.96 15.90 10.05
CA VAL A 49 0.70 15.20 11.32
C VAL A 49 -0.76 15.34 11.73
N THR A 50 -1.66 14.99 10.84
CA THR A 50 -3.10 14.93 11.10
C THR A 50 -3.58 13.49 10.98
N TRP A 51 -4.62 13.14 11.73
CA TRP A 51 -5.10 11.76 11.79
C TRP A 51 -5.51 11.22 10.40
N TYR A 52 -6.09 12.08 9.54
CA TYR A 52 -6.55 11.68 8.21
C TYR A 52 -5.40 11.34 7.26
N TYR A 53 -4.23 12.01 7.37
CA TYR A 53 -3.05 11.64 6.58
C TYR A 53 -2.39 10.33 7.05
N ILE A 54 -2.40 10.06 8.37
CA ILE A 54 -1.90 8.79 8.92
C ILE A 54 -2.80 7.64 8.49
N VAL A 55 -4.13 7.81 8.60
CA VAL A 55 -5.11 6.82 8.15
C VAL A 55 -5.02 6.58 6.64
N TYR A 56 -4.82 7.63 5.85
CA TYR A 56 -4.55 7.51 4.41
C TYR A 56 -3.32 6.64 4.11
N GLY A 57 -2.21 6.88 4.81
CA GLY A 57 -1.00 6.06 4.69
C GLY A 57 -1.24 4.59 5.05
N LEU A 58 -1.93 4.33 6.16
CA LEU A 58 -2.28 2.97 6.58
C LEU A 58 -3.22 2.28 5.59
N PHE A 59 -4.20 3.00 5.05
CA PHE A 59 -5.13 2.48 4.05
C PHE A 59 -4.38 2.03 2.79
N HIS A 60 -3.46 2.86 2.29
CA HIS A 60 -2.63 2.49 1.15
C HIS A 60 -1.68 1.32 1.46
N ALA A 61 -1.07 1.29 2.64
CA ALA A 61 -0.25 0.16 3.06
C ALA A 61 -1.04 -1.16 3.03
N GLY A 62 -2.24 -1.16 3.62
CA GLY A 62 -3.14 -2.30 3.63
C GLY A 62 -3.53 -2.74 2.22
N ALA A 63 -3.92 -1.80 1.36
CA ALA A 63 -4.28 -2.08 -0.03
C ALA A 63 -3.14 -2.76 -0.80
N ILE A 64 -1.89 -2.29 -0.64
CA ILE A 64 -0.72 -2.90 -1.28
C ILE A 64 -0.40 -4.28 -0.70
N ILE A 65 -0.49 -4.45 0.62
CA ILE A 65 -0.26 -5.75 1.27
C ILE A 65 -1.28 -6.78 0.79
N ILE A 66 -2.57 -6.41 0.72
CA ILE A 66 -3.63 -7.28 0.19
C ILE A 66 -3.36 -7.60 -1.27
N ASN A 67 -2.96 -6.62 -2.07
CA ASN A 67 -2.63 -6.83 -3.48
C ASN A 67 -1.44 -7.80 -3.67
N ASP A 68 -0.41 -7.67 -2.84
CA ASP A 68 0.76 -8.57 -2.85
C ASP A 68 0.38 -10.00 -2.46
N ILE A 69 -0.46 -10.17 -1.42
CA ILE A 69 -1.00 -11.49 -1.02
C ILE A 69 -1.82 -12.10 -2.16
N TRP A 70 -2.69 -11.30 -2.79
CA TRP A 70 -3.51 -11.73 -3.92
C TRP A 70 -2.66 -12.15 -5.13
N LEU A 71 -1.62 -11.39 -5.46
CA LEU A 71 -0.67 -11.72 -6.54
C LEU A 71 0.04 -13.05 -6.27
N GLN A 72 0.47 -13.29 -5.04
CA GLN A 72 1.08 -14.55 -4.64
C GLN A 72 0.09 -15.72 -4.72
N PHE A 73 -1.14 -15.52 -4.25
CA PHE A 73 -2.21 -16.52 -4.34
C PHE A 73 -2.53 -16.87 -5.81
N LYS A 74 -2.66 -15.86 -6.67
CA LYS A 74 -2.88 -16.03 -8.10
C LYS A 74 -1.72 -16.73 -8.79
N LYS A 75 -0.48 -16.46 -8.38
CA LYS A 75 0.71 -17.16 -8.90
C LYS A 75 0.69 -18.65 -8.56
N LYS A 76 0.24 -19.00 -7.35
CA LYS A 76 0.10 -20.40 -6.90
C LYS A 76 -1.07 -21.13 -7.58
N HIS A 77 -2.18 -20.43 -7.86
CA HIS A 77 -3.39 -20.98 -8.48
C HIS A 77 -3.55 -20.60 -9.96
N ARG A 78 -2.43 -20.38 -10.66
CA ARG A 78 -2.40 -19.90 -12.06
C ARG A 78 -3.21 -20.78 -13.02
N LYS A 79 -3.33 -22.08 -12.73
CA LYS A 79 -4.12 -23.03 -13.53
C LYS A 79 -5.65 -22.84 -13.38
N SER A 80 -6.11 -22.26 -12.27
CA SER A 80 -7.54 -22.13 -11.95
C SER A 80 -8.09 -20.71 -12.16
N ILE A 81 -7.23 -19.69 -12.30
CA ILE A 81 -7.67 -18.29 -12.46
C ILE A 81 -7.27 -17.80 -13.87
N PRO A 82 -8.14 -17.97 -14.87
CA PRO A 82 -7.88 -17.45 -16.20
C PRO A 82 -7.87 -15.91 -16.20
N HIS A 83 -6.96 -15.33 -17.00
CA HIS A 83 -6.94 -13.90 -17.21
C HIS A 83 -7.92 -13.55 -18.33
N ASN A 84 -9.09 -13.03 -17.93
CA ASN A 84 -10.16 -12.65 -18.85
C ASN A 84 -10.36 -11.12 -18.81
N ARG A 85 -10.93 -10.55 -19.87
CA ARG A 85 -11.29 -9.13 -19.92
C ARG A 85 -12.19 -8.72 -18.75
N PHE A 86 -13.07 -9.61 -18.29
CA PHE A 86 -13.92 -9.39 -17.12
C PHE A 86 -13.13 -9.30 -15.81
N THR A 87 -12.15 -10.20 -15.60
CA THR A 87 -11.33 -10.16 -14.38
C THR A 87 -10.40 -8.95 -14.36
N GLN A 88 -9.97 -8.47 -15.53
CA GLN A 88 -9.26 -7.21 -15.67
C GLN A 88 -10.15 -5.99 -15.38
N ALA A 89 -11.37 -5.94 -15.95
CA ALA A 89 -12.31 -4.86 -15.72
C ALA A 89 -12.70 -4.76 -14.23
N LEU A 90 -12.96 -5.90 -13.58
CA LEU A 90 -13.22 -5.96 -12.15
C LEU A 90 -12.02 -5.46 -11.33
N ALA A 91 -10.80 -5.85 -11.68
CA ALA A 91 -9.60 -5.37 -11.00
C ALA A 91 -9.43 -3.85 -11.13
N ILE A 92 -9.65 -3.29 -12.33
CA ILE A 92 -9.61 -1.85 -12.59
C ILE A 92 -10.69 -1.12 -11.77
N PHE A 93 -11.90 -1.67 -11.74
CA PHE A 93 -13.00 -1.09 -10.97
C PHE A 93 -12.69 -1.07 -9.47
N ILE A 94 -12.18 -2.17 -8.92
CA ILE A 94 -11.79 -2.24 -7.50
C ILE A 94 -10.66 -1.25 -7.20
N THR A 95 -9.59 -1.22 -8.00
CA THR A 95 -8.46 -0.30 -7.75
C THR A 95 -8.90 1.16 -7.88
N PHE A 96 -9.77 1.47 -8.85
CA PHE A 96 -10.31 2.81 -9.01
C PHE A 96 -11.09 3.25 -7.76
N ASN A 97 -12.02 2.43 -7.27
CA ASN A 97 -12.79 2.74 -6.06
C ASN A 97 -11.89 2.90 -4.83
N VAL A 98 -10.89 2.03 -4.67
CA VAL A 98 -9.91 2.12 -3.56
C VAL A 98 -9.13 3.43 -3.62
N VAL A 99 -8.68 3.85 -4.80
CA VAL A 99 -7.95 5.12 -4.98
C VAL A 99 -8.86 6.33 -4.77
N CYS A 100 -10.10 6.30 -5.27
CA CYS A 100 -11.06 7.37 -5.01
C CYS A 100 -11.37 7.51 -3.51
N PHE A 101 -11.54 6.38 -2.82
CA PHE A 101 -11.77 6.38 -1.38
C PHE A 101 -10.56 6.89 -0.60
N SER A 102 -9.34 6.57 -1.03
CA SER A 102 -8.14 7.11 -0.40
C SER A 102 -8.03 8.62 -0.57
N PHE A 103 -8.38 9.16 -1.74
CA PHE A 103 -8.45 10.61 -1.95
C PHE A 103 -9.52 11.30 -1.10
N LEU A 104 -10.64 10.64 -0.84
CA LEU A 104 -11.67 11.15 0.07
C LEU A 104 -11.14 11.30 1.50
N ILE A 105 -10.40 10.30 1.99
CA ILE A 105 -9.74 10.38 3.31
C ILE A 105 -8.69 11.50 3.30
N PHE A 106 -7.91 11.59 2.22
CA PHE A 106 -6.86 12.59 2.08
C PHE A 106 -7.38 14.04 2.07
N SER A 107 -8.58 14.29 1.53
CA SER A 107 -9.12 15.66 1.47
C SER A 107 -9.51 16.23 2.84
N GLY A 108 -9.58 15.39 3.89
CA GLY A 108 -9.96 15.83 5.23
C GLY A 108 -11.46 16.12 5.37
N LEU A 109 -12.29 15.84 4.36
CA LEU A 109 -13.75 16.01 4.42
C LEU A 109 -14.35 15.21 5.59
N LEU A 110 -13.85 14.00 5.83
CA LEU A 110 -14.29 13.16 6.96
C LEU A 110 -14.01 13.82 8.31
N ASN A 111 -12.96 14.64 8.42
CA ASN A 111 -12.68 15.39 9.63
C ASN A 111 -13.71 16.50 9.87
N GLN A 112 -14.11 17.20 8.81
CA GLN A 112 -15.16 18.23 8.91
C GLN A 112 -16.54 17.64 9.21
N LEU A 113 -16.80 16.39 8.80
CA LEU A 113 -18.10 15.75 8.92
C LEU A 113 -18.31 15.03 10.25
N PHE A 114 -17.25 14.46 10.84
CA PHE A 114 -17.33 13.68 12.08
C PHE A 114 -16.84 14.40 13.34
N PHE A 115 -16.00 15.43 13.22
CA PHE A 115 -15.40 16.15 14.35
C PHE A 115 -15.80 17.63 14.37
N GLN A 116 -17.01 17.93 13.89
CA GLN A 116 -17.62 19.25 13.96
C GLN A 116 -18.06 19.59 15.38
#